data_AF-A0A438N5Y4-F1
#
_entry.id   AF-A0A438N5Y4-F1
#
_cell.length_a   1.000
_cell.length_b   1.000
_cell.length_c   1.000
_cell.angle_alpha   90.00
_cell.angle_beta   90.00
_cell.angle_gamma   90.00
#
_symmetry.space_group_name_H-M   'P 1'
#
loop_
_entity.id
_entity.type
_entity.pdbx_description
1 polymer ?
#
loop_
_entity_poly.entity_id
_entity_poly.type
_entity_poly.pdbx_seq_one_letter_code
_entity_poly.pdbx_strand_id
1 'polypeptide(L)'
;MVEEGRVHGFLRGGSWRAFHWKRLIVGRKLYRIQYEDELREPPAEVDFQELVHFLLDWGAVPDSTGLEKLRSGGLWTPAGTVLLRKSDEHDETRKHVDWVLRTTMPDDSDGILSLTIKWSRDLTDVAQVRGVSSLAPGWGRLKQPKLLEAGQKVKPEQLDLASRVDELKNANKFSMDSTSFRFQTEDNLVLKVFWEKDHIESGLSSVPFETFESPTAAPWFTCCSSALLSQSHGDGVLWAYDVPTEIRTFVRKDSIPCGVMVILGWLSETEAPHWSSDKESSPRSYGISMAQRHAQRFQAQMAAERLEASMPPEQARIHRMNRQAAERQEQHNDMITSLAQKREKDERRTKDAVGSPRMSTKAVAEGCLAWLIEQGEVGRDSTLYQVAEAILYLMVVDQSMSEEGESRKIVKVLEEWQSWALVGGMKTQQLNMLEDYKLAFCFAAVLVAVVQEHVTTTGGVGRAGVDMLECLRLWRKVRLG
;
A
#
# COMPACT_ATOMS: atom_id res chain seq x y z
N MET A 1 -46.53 -30.99 -29.86
CA MET A 1 -46.53 -31.02 -28.38
C MET A 1 -46.49 -29.57 -27.93
N VAL A 2 -47.59 -28.82 -28.11
CA VAL A 2 -48.55 -28.46 -27.05
C VAL A 2 -47.82 -28.04 -25.77
N GLU A 3 -47.34 -26.80 -25.74
CA GLU A 3 -47.00 -26.11 -24.50
C GLU A 3 -48.32 -25.77 -23.78
N GLU A 4 -48.66 -26.59 -22.77
CA GLU A 4 -49.77 -26.31 -21.87
C GLU A 4 -49.43 -25.08 -21.00
N GLY A 5 -50.15 -23.99 -21.25
CA GLY A 5 -50.77 -23.20 -20.19
C GLY A 5 -49.89 -22.65 -19.06
N ARG A 6 -48.77 -21.98 -19.37
CA ARG A 6 -48.19 -21.02 -18.40
C ARG A 6 -49.03 -19.75 -18.40
N VAL A 7 -50.08 -19.73 -17.58
CA VAL A 7 -50.72 -18.49 -17.16
C VAL A 7 -49.63 -17.61 -16.53
N HIS A 8 -49.27 -16.51 -17.19
CA HIS A 8 -48.47 -15.42 -16.61
C HIS A 8 -49.28 -14.66 -15.55
N GLY A 9 -49.79 -15.39 -14.56
CA GLY A 9 -50.27 -14.81 -13.32
C GLY A 9 -49.06 -14.56 -12.45
N PHE A 10 -48.64 -13.30 -12.33
CA PHE A 10 -47.68 -12.89 -11.31
C PHE A 10 -48.34 -13.05 -9.95
N LEU A 11 -48.33 -14.26 -9.39
CA LEU A 11 -48.60 -14.44 -7.98
C LEU A 11 -47.67 -13.51 -7.20
N ARG A 12 -48.20 -12.85 -6.16
CA ARG A 12 -47.37 -11.98 -5.32
C ARG A 12 -46.42 -12.86 -4.50
N GLY A 13 -45.20 -12.37 -4.29
CA GLY A 13 -44.12 -13.19 -3.76
C GLY A 13 -43.47 -14.03 -4.87
N GLY A 14 -42.28 -14.57 -4.62
CA GLY A 14 -41.46 -15.24 -5.61
C GLY A 14 -40.28 -14.42 -6.11
N SER A 15 -39.76 -13.42 -5.37
CA SER A 15 -38.55 -12.70 -5.84
C SER A 15 -37.35 -13.63 -6.06
N TRP A 16 -37.35 -14.80 -5.40
CA TRP A 16 -36.36 -15.86 -5.59
C TRP A 16 -36.37 -16.48 -6.99
N ARG A 17 -37.46 -16.31 -7.75
CA ARG A 17 -37.53 -16.76 -9.15
C ARG A 17 -36.57 -16.00 -10.06
N ALA A 18 -36.03 -14.86 -9.62
CA ALA A 18 -35.01 -14.12 -10.35
C ALA A 18 -33.75 -14.97 -10.61
N PHE A 19 -33.56 -16.06 -9.88
CA PHE A 19 -32.36 -16.86 -9.94
C PHE A 19 -32.61 -18.29 -10.46
N HIS A 20 -31.56 -18.91 -10.99
CA HIS A 20 -31.58 -20.29 -11.51
C HIS A 20 -31.20 -21.31 -10.42
N TRP A 21 -32.10 -21.53 -9.46
CA TRP A 21 -31.81 -22.36 -8.28
C TRP A 21 -31.95 -23.86 -8.50
N LYS A 22 -31.09 -24.64 -7.83
CA LYS A 22 -31.30 -26.07 -7.61
C LYS A 22 -32.35 -26.24 -6.51
N ARG A 23 -33.55 -26.67 -6.89
CA ARG A 23 -34.69 -26.79 -5.97
C ARG A 23 -34.52 -28.00 -5.06
N LEU A 24 -34.50 -27.77 -3.75
CA LEU A 24 -34.63 -28.81 -2.73
C LEU A 24 -36.02 -28.67 -2.10
N ILE A 25 -36.81 -29.74 -2.13
CA ILE A 25 -38.16 -29.73 -1.55
C ILE A 25 -38.01 -29.92 -0.04
N VAL A 26 -38.22 -28.85 0.74
CA VAL A 26 -38.21 -28.89 2.20
C VAL A 26 -39.65 -28.97 2.71
N GLY A 27 -40.14 -30.19 2.93
CA GLY A 27 -41.43 -30.45 3.56
C GLY A 27 -42.67 -30.08 2.72
N ARG A 28 -43.85 -30.25 3.32
CA ARG A 28 -45.15 -29.86 2.77
C ARG A 28 -45.88 -29.02 3.81
N LYS A 29 -46.08 -27.73 3.56
CA LYS A 29 -46.98 -26.88 4.36
C LYS A 29 -48.34 -26.80 3.67
N LEU A 30 -49.41 -26.94 4.45
CA LEU A 30 -50.78 -26.78 3.97
C LEU A 30 -51.22 -25.35 4.26
N TYR A 31 -51.52 -24.59 3.21
CA TYR A 31 -52.05 -23.23 3.33
C TYR A 31 -53.57 -23.27 3.13
N ARG A 32 -54.31 -22.67 4.06
CA ARG A 32 -55.74 -22.45 3.91
C ARG A 32 -55.94 -21.10 3.26
N ILE A 33 -56.38 -21.11 2.00
CA ILE A 33 -56.63 -19.91 1.20
C ILE A 33 -58.14 -19.65 1.21
N GLN A 34 -58.56 -18.48 1.67
CA GLN A 34 -59.96 -18.07 1.70
C GLN A 34 -60.31 -17.14 0.54
N TYR A 35 -59.37 -16.31 0.10
CA TYR A 35 -59.56 -15.34 -0.99
C TYR A 35 -58.44 -15.42 -2.04
N GLU A 36 -58.74 -15.01 -3.28
CA GLU A 36 -57.78 -15.10 -4.40
C GLU A 36 -56.55 -14.19 -4.23
N ASP A 37 -56.68 -13.08 -3.49
CA ASP A 37 -55.61 -12.14 -3.18
C ASP A 37 -54.63 -12.65 -2.10
N GLU A 38 -55.01 -13.70 -1.38
CA GLU A 38 -54.14 -14.44 -0.45
C GLU A 38 -53.25 -15.45 -1.18
N LEU A 39 -53.51 -15.73 -2.46
CA LEU A 39 -52.69 -16.66 -3.26
C LEU A 39 -51.33 -16.02 -3.55
N ARG A 40 -50.31 -16.52 -2.85
CA ARG A 40 -48.93 -16.08 -2.98
C ARG A 40 -47.99 -17.24 -3.20
N GLU A 41 -46.83 -16.93 -3.77
CA GLU A 41 -45.79 -17.93 -3.87
C GLU A 41 -45.14 -18.14 -2.51
N PRO A 42 -44.85 -19.40 -2.13
CA PRO A 42 -44.18 -19.66 -0.88
C PRO A 42 -42.80 -19.02 -0.88
N PRO A 43 -42.38 -18.39 0.25
CA PRO A 43 -41.03 -17.89 0.38
C PRO A 43 -40.04 -19.06 0.38
N ALA A 44 -38.85 -18.81 -0.14
CA ALA A 44 -37.79 -19.81 -0.17
C ALA A 44 -36.78 -19.55 0.96
N GLU A 45 -36.36 -20.59 1.67
CA GLU A 45 -35.30 -20.48 2.67
C GLU A 45 -33.93 -20.59 1.99
N VAL A 46 -33.09 -19.57 2.18
CA VAL A 46 -31.74 -19.49 1.61
C VAL A 46 -30.71 -19.18 2.68
N ASP A 47 -29.48 -19.58 2.42
CA ASP A 47 -28.33 -19.15 3.22
C ASP A 47 -28.09 -17.66 2.96
N PHE A 48 -28.04 -16.86 4.03
CA PHE A 48 -27.93 -15.41 3.90
C PHE A 48 -26.56 -14.98 3.39
N GLN A 49 -25.51 -15.69 3.80
CA GLN A 49 -24.14 -15.38 3.42
C GLN A 49 -23.92 -15.64 1.93
N GLU A 50 -24.37 -16.81 1.44
CA GLU A 50 -24.29 -17.13 0.02
C GLU A 50 -25.07 -16.11 -0.84
N LEU A 51 -26.24 -15.70 -0.36
CA LEU A 51 -27.05 -14.69 -1.06
C LEU A 51 -26.35 -13.33 -1.13
N VAL A 52 -25.85 -12.82 0.00
CA VAL A 52 -25.16 -11.53 0.04
C VAL A 52 -23.91 -11.56 -0.82
N HIS A 53 -23.08 -12.61 -0.72
CA HIS A 53 -21.90 -12.77 -1.57
C HIS A 53 -22.25 -12.76 -3.05
N PHE A 54 -23.29 -13.51 -3.45
CA PHE A 54 -23.75 -13.52 -4.84
C PHE A 54 -24.17 -12.14 -5.33
N LEU A 55 -24.92 -11.39 -4.52
CA LEU A 55 -25.40 -10.05 -4.89
C LEU A 55 -24.26 -9.04 -4.97
N LEU A 56 -23.30 -9.10 -4.04
CA LEU A 56 -22.08 -8.28 -4.09
C LEU A 56 -21.29 -8.61 -5.36
N ASP A 57 -21.03 -9.89 -5.65
CA ASP A 57 -20.37 -10.31 -6.89
C ASP A 57 -21.10 -9.83 -8.16
N TRP A 58 -22.39 -9.55 -8.09
CA TRP A 58 -23.19 -8.99 -9.19
C TRP A 58 -23.14 -7.46 -9.30
N GLY A 59 -22.43 -6.78 -8.40
CA GLY A 59 -22.30 -5.32 -8.40
C GLY A 59 -23.17 -4.60 -7.36
N ALA A 60 -23.77 -5.33 -6.41
CA ALA A 60 -24.49 -4.69 -5.31
C ALA A 60 -23.52 -4.04 -4.32
N VAL A 61 -23.96 -2.97 -3.69
CA VAL A 61 -23.19 -2.19 -2.71
C VAL A 61 -23.97 -2.18 -1.39
N PRO A 62 -23.30 -2.33 -0.23
CA PRO A 62 -23.96 -2.26 1.07
C PRO A 62 -24.61 -0.90 1.33
N ASP A 63 -25.72 -0.91 2.06
CA ASP A 63 -26.27 0.30 2.69
C ASP A 63 -25.88 0.32 4.17
N SER A 64 -25.06 1.30 4.57
CA SER A 64 -24.56 1.44 5.93
C SER A 64 -25.68 1.59 6.95
N THR A 65 -26.68 2.42 6.66
CA THR A 65 -27.78 2.70 7.58
C THR A 65 -28.75 1.53 7.73
N GLY A 66 -28.97 0.78 6.66
CA GLY A 66 -29.86 -0.37 6.67
C GLY A 66 -29.27 -1.57 7.40
N LEU A 67 -27.98 -1.81 7.22
CA LEU A 67 -27.25 -2.86 7.94
C LEU A 67 -27.14 -2.54 9.43
N GLU A 68 -26.89 -1.28 9.80
CA GLU A 68 -26.90 -0.85 11.20
C GLU A 68 -28.27 -1.09 11.86
N LYS A 69 -29.37 -0.78 11.15
CA LYS A 69 -30.74 -1.05 11.60
C LYS A 69 -31.07 -2.53 11.67
N LEU A 70 -30.50 -3.36 10.78
CA LEU A 70 -30.68 -4.81 10.84
C LEU A 70 -29.94 -5.41 12.03
N ARG A 71 -28.72 -4.95 12.28
CA ARG A 71 -27.90 -5.38 13.41
C ARG A 71 -28.55 -5.02 14.75
N SER A 72 -29.02 -3.78 14.89
CA SER A 72 -29.62 -3.29 16.14
C SER A 72 -31.08 -3.76 16.33
N GLY A 73 -31.87 -3.81 15.25
CA GLY A 73 -33.30 -4.14 15.31
C GLY A 73 -33.61 -5.64 15.18
N GLY A 74 -32.73 -6.43 14.57
CA GLY A 74 -32.96 -7.85 14.31
C GLY A 74 -34.26 -8.10 13.54
N LEU A 75 -35.17 -8.92 14.09
CA LEU A 75 -36.49 -9.19 13.47
C LEU A 75 -37.43 -7.97 13.49
N TRP A 76 -37.15 -6.97 14.33
CA TRP A 76 -37.97 -5.76 14.47
C TRP A 76 -37.57 -4.66 13.51
N THR A 77 -36.58 -4.91 12.64
CA THR A 77 -36.16 -3.94 11.62
C THR A 77 -37.34 -3.60 10.71
N PRO A 78 -37.69 -2.31 10.54
CA PRO A 78 -38.86 -1.91 9.76
C PRO A 78 -38.83 -2.49 8.35
N ALA A 79 -39.99 -2.95 7.87
CA ALA A 79 -40.12 -3.42 6.49
C ALA A 79 -39.81 -2.29 5.51
N GLY A 80 -39.09 -2.63 4.43
CA GLY A 80 -38.61 -1.67 3.44
C GLY A 80 -37.23 -1.10 3.74
N THR A 81 -36.56 -1.53 4.81
CA THR A 81 -35.17 -1.15 5.08
C THR A 81 -34.27 -1.76 4.00
N VAL A 82 -33.60 -0.90 3.23
CA VAL A 82 -32.68 -1.30 2.15
C VAL A 82 -31.38 -1.81 2.78
N LEU A 83 -30.94 -3.01 2.41
CA LEU A 83 -29.70 -3.62 2.88
C LEU A 83 -28.60 -3.54 1.83
N LEU A 84 -28.96 -3.73 0.56
CA LEU A 84 -28.08 -3.60 -0.58
C LEU A 84 -28.72 -2.69 -1.63
N ARG A 85 -27.90 -1.83 -2.23
CA ARG A 85 -28.25 -0.91 -3.32
C ARG A 85 -27.46 -1.24 -4.57
N LYS A 86 -27.89 -0.71 -5.71
CA LYS A 86 -27.12 -0.74 -6.95
C LYS A 86 -25.98 0.29 -6.88
N SER A 87 -24.87 0.06 -7.58
CA SER A 87 -23.79 1.04 -7.72
C SER A 87 -24.27 2.23 -8.58
N ASP A 88 -24.14 3.46 -8.04
CA ASP A 88 -24.71 4.69 -8.61
C ASP A 88 -23.75 5.45 -9.56
N GLU A 89 -22.64 4.87 -10.02
CA GLU A 89 -21.57 5.62 -10.70
C GLU A 89 -21.96 6.35 -12.01
N HIS A 90 -23.14 6.09 -12.60
CA HIS A 90 -23.51 6.64 -13.91
C HIS A 90 -24.90 7.28 -14.03
N ASP A 91 -25.71 7.40 -12.98
CA ASP A 91 -27.09 7.90 -13.14
C ASP A 91 -27.50 8.94 -12.09
N GLU A 92 -26.84 10.11 -12.09
CA GLU A 92 -27.25 11.28 -11.30
C GLU A 92 -28.67 11.79 -11.64
N THR A 93 -29.29 11.29 -12.72
CA THR A 93 -30.55 11.81 -13.25
C THR A 93 -31.80 11.10 -12.74
N ARG A 94 -31.68 9.96 -12.05
CA ARG A 94 -32.83 9.19 -11.57
C ARG A 94 -32.88 9.13 -10.05
N LYS A 95 -33.72 9.98 -9.45
CA LYS A 95 -34.15 9.95 -8.03
C LYS A 95 -35.00 8.71 -7.66
N HIS A 96 -34.74 7.55 -8.25
CA HIS A 96 -35.36 6.30 -7.82
C HIS A 96 -34.35 5.53 -6.97
N VAL A 97 -34.76 5.17 -5.75
CA VAL A 97 -33.99 4.28 -4.88
C VAL A 97 -33.88 2.91 -5.57
N ASP A 98 -32.75 2.67 -6.24
CA ASP A 98 -32.40 1.39 -6.87
C ASP A 98 -31.90 0.43 -5.78
N TRP A 99 -32.84 -0.09 -4.98
CA TRP A 99 -32.58 -1.13 -4.00
C TRP A 99 -32.48 -2.50 -4.67
N VAL A 100 -31.53 -3.30 -4.18
CA VAL A 100 -31.29 -4.68 -4.60
C VAL A 100 -31.93 -5.64 -3.61
N LEU A 101 -31.68 -5.42 -2.32
CA LEU A 101 -32.12 -6.27 -1.21
C LEU A 101 -32.72 -5.41 -0.12
N ARG A 102 -33.90 -5.77 0.37
CA ARG A 102 -34.56 -5.07 1.49
C ARG A 102 -35.29 -6.03 2.42
N THR A 103 -35.52 -5.59 3.65
CA THR A 103 -36.39 -6.28 4.59
C THR A 103 -37.85 -6.18 4.16
N THR A 104 -38.64 -7.22 4.42
CA THR A 104 -40.08 -7.23 4.16
C THR A 104 -40.87 -7.69 5.36
N MET A 105 -42.18 -7.44 5.33
CA MET A 105 -43.07 -7.87 6.40
C MET A 105 -42.96 -9.38 6.60
N PRO A 106 -42.80 -9.84 7.84
CA PRO A 106 -42.81 -11.25 8.15
C PRO A 106 -44.25 -11.77 8.06
N ASP A 107 -44.68 -12.18 6.87
CA ASP A 107 -46.05 -12.66 6.66
C ASP A 107 -46.30 -14.03 7.34
N ASP A 108 -45.27 -14.67 7.92
CA ASP A 108 -45.36 -15.95 8.66
C ASP A 108 -44.07 -16.28 9.47
N SER A 109 -43.39 -15.28 10.07
CA SER A 109 -42.03 -15.51 10.60
C SER A 109 -42.00 -16.41 11.84
N ASP A 110 -41.60 -17.66 11.63
CA ASP A 110 -41.13 -18.60 12.65
C ASP A 110 -39.78 -18.14 13.25
N GLY A 111 -39.59 -16.84 13.51
CA GLY A 111 -38.31 -16.24 13.94
C GLY A 111 -37.25 -16.08 12.84
N ILE A 112 -37.62 -16.19 11.55
CA ILE A 112 -36.70 -16.05 10.41
C ILE A 112 -36.91 -14.71 9.71
N LEU A 113 -35.81 -14.01 9.42
CA LEU A 113 -35.80 -12.74 8.70
C LEU A 113 -36.35 -12.91 7.27
N SER A 114 -37.29 -12.04 6.89
CA SER A 114 -37.91 -12.05 5.55
C SER A 114 -37.35 -10.91 4.69
N LEU A 115 -36.91 -11.25 3.48
CA LEU A 115 -36.25 -10.35 2.53
C LEU A 115 -36.91 -10.43 1.15
N THR A 116 -36.81 -9.35 0.39
CA THR A 116 -37.20 -9.33 -1.03
C THR A 116 -36.08 -8.76 -1.87
N ILE A 117 -35.95 -9.32 -3.07
CA ILE A 117 -34.96 -8.92 -4.06
C ILE A 117 -35.62 -8.27 -5.26
N LYS A 118 -34.95 -7.25 -5.80
CA LYS A 118 -35.26 -6.67 -7.09
C LYS A 118 -33.97 -6.41 -7.84
N TRP A 119 -33.88 -6.95 -9.06
CA TRP A 119 -32.77 -6.68 -9.96
C TRP A 119 -33.33 -6.25 -11.31
N SER A 120 -32.98 -5.06 -11.81
CA SER A 120 -33.46 -4.60 -13.12
C SER A 120 -32.74 -5.32 -14.26
N ARG A 121 -33.46 -5.60 -15.35
CA ARG A 121 -32.96 -6.24 -16.57
C ARG A 121 -32.16 -5.30 -17.48
N ASP A 122 -32.13 -4.01 -17.18
CA ASP A 122 -31.58 -2.97 -18.06
C ASP A 122 -30.03 -2.93 -18.09
N LEU A 123 -29.36 -3.84 -17.39
CA LEU A 123 -27.89 -3.91 -17.30
C LEU A 123 -27.34 -4.80 -18.42
N THR A 124 -26.79 -4.19 -19.46
CA THR A 124 -26.19 -4.91 -20.59
C THR A 124 -24.72 -5.29 -20.38
N ASP A 125 -24.04 -4.84 -19.31
CA ASP A 125 -22.66 -5.25 -19.07
C ASP A 125 -22.31 -5.34 -17.57
N VAL A 126 -22.10 -6.56 -17.08
CA VAL A 126 -21.70 -6.86 -15.69
C VAL A 126 -20.31 -6.25 -15.37
N ALA A 127 -19.45 -6.10 -16.38
CA ALA A 127 -18.13 -5.50 -16.24
C ALA A 127 -18.19 -4.03 -15.77
N GLN A 128 -19.25 -3.30 -16.16
CA GLN A 128 -19.43 -1.89 -15.81
C GLN A 128 -20.03 -1.67 -14.41
N VAL A 129 -20.68 -2.69 -13.84
CA VAL A 129 -21.32 -2.60 -12.51
C VAL A 129 -20.40 -3.11 -11.40
N ARG A 130 -19.47 -4.02 -11.74
CA ARG A 130 -18.51 -4.57 -10.79
C ARG A 130 -17.43 -3.54 -10.44
N GLY A 131 -17.33 -3.22 -9.15
CA GLY A 131 -16.36 -2.26 -8.62
C GLY A 131 -15.65 -2.78 -7.38
N VAL A 132 -14.84 -1.94 -6.74
CA VAL A 132 -14.22 -2.26 -5.44
C VAL A 132 -15.27 -2.37 -4.34
N SER A 133 -16.33 -1.57 -4.42
CA SER A 133 -17.45 -1.53 -3.47
C SER A 133 -18.41 -2.73 -3.55
N SER A 134 -18.28 -3.56 -4.59
CA SER A 134 -19.11 -4.74 -4.81
C SER A 134 -18.41 -6.04 -4.39
N LEU A 135 -17.30 -5.97 -3.66
CA LEU A 135 -16.59 -7.16 -3.21
C LEU A 135 -17.14 -7.65 -1.87
N ALA A 136 -17.16 -8.97 -1.70
CA ALA A 136 -17.54 -9.60 -0.44
C ALA A 136 -16.57 -9.24 0.71
N PRO A 137 -16.98 -9.42 1.98
CA PRO A 137 -16.08 -9.24 3.12
C PRO A 137 -14.79 -10.05 3.02
N GLY A 138 -13.67 -9.40 3.33
CA GLY A 138 -12.34 -10.02 3.22
C GLY A 138 -11.79 -10.08 1.79
N TRP A 139 -12.48 -9.48 0.81
CA TRP A 139 -11.98 -9.33 -0.55
C TRP A 139 -11.57 -7.89 -0.82
N GLY A 140 -10.46 -7.73 -1.54
CA GLY A 140 -10.02 -6.45 -2.09
C GLY A 140 -9.65 -6.58 -3.56
N ARG A 141 -9.50 -5.45 -4.25
CA ARG A 141 -9.10 -5.40 -5.66
C ARG A 141 -8.11 -4.26 -5.88
N LEU A 142 -7.01 -4.57 -6.56
CA LEU A 142 -6.02 -3.59 -7.00
C LEU A 142 -5.99 -3.53 -8.53
N LYS A 143 -5.84 -2.34 -9.08
CA LYS A 143 -5.75 -2.12 -10.53
C LYS A 143 -4.28 -2.04 -10.95
N GLN A 144 -4.00 -2.46 -12.18
CA GLN A 144 -2.66 -2.27 -12.74
C GLN A 144 -2.35 -0.76 -12.82
N PRO A 145 -1.15 -0.32 -12.41
CA PRO A 145 -0.75 1.07 -12.55
C PRO A 145 -0.74 1.50 -14.02
N LYS A 146 -1.19 2.74 -14.28
CA LYS A 146 -1.16 3.32 -15.62
C LYS A 146 0.28 3.62 -16.02
N LEU A 147 0.64 3.26 -17.25
CA LEU A 147 1.95 3.61 -17.84
C LEU A 147 2.11 5.13 -17.92
N LEU A 148 3.34 5.61 -17.71
CA LEU A 148 3.65 7.02 -17.84
C LEU A 148 3.58 7.44 -19.33
N GLU A 149 3.07 8.65 -19.58
CA GLU A 149 3.05 9.20 -20.94
C GLU A 149 4.48 9.48 -21.44
N ALA A 150 4.75 9.19 -22.71
CA ALA A 150 6.06 9.20 -23.37
C ALA A 150 6.81 10.57 -23.42
N GLY A 151 6.33 11.60 -22.71
CA GLY A 151 6.92 12.93 -22.64
C GLY A 151 7.56 13.28 -21.29
N GLN A 152 7.52 12.37 -20.30
CA GLN A 152 8.16 12.58 -19.01
C GLN A 152 9.64 12.18 -19.06
N LYS A 153 10.49 12.85 -18.28
CA LYS A 153 11.95 12.69 -18.30
C LYS A 153 12.36 11.31 -17.74
N VAL A 154 12.14 10.25 -18.52
CA VAL A 154 12.70 8.94 -18.22
C VAL A 154 14.18 8.99 -18.62
N LYS A 155 15.08 8.70 -17.67
CA LYS A 155 16.48 8.45 -18.04
C LYS A 155 16.49 7.21 -18.94
N PRO A 156 17.12 7.25 -20.12
CA PRO A 156 16.97 6.21 -21.16
C PRO A 156 17.44 4.81 -20.75
N GLU A 157 18.09 4.66 -19.59
CA GLU A 157 18.62 3.40 -19.06
C GLU A 157 17.80 2.82 -17.90
N GLN A 158 16.78 3.52 -17.38
CA GLN A 158 16.05 3.12 -16.18
C GLN A 158 14.54 3.02 -16.48
N LEU A 159 13.99 1.82 -16.33
CA LEU A 159 12.56 1.55 -16.51
C LEU A 159 11.75 2.16 -15.36
N ASP A 160 10.64 2.80 -15.67
CA ASP A 160 9.72 3.33 -14.66
C ASP A 160 9.02 2.21 -13.88
N LEU A 161 8.35 2.55 -12.78
CA LEU A 161 7.62 1.58 -11.95
C LEU A 161 6.53 0.86 -12.76
N ALA A 162 5.80 1.59 -13.61
CA ALA A 162 4.68 1.02 -14.36
C ALA A 162 5.14 0.06 -15.47
N SER A 163 6.23 0.38 -16.20
CA SER A 163 6.77 -0.54 -17.22
C SER A 163 7.43 -1.76 -16.60
N ARG A 164 8.11 -1.63 -15.45
CA ARG A 164 8.64 -2.80 -14.72
C ARG A 164 7.51 -3.76 -14.30
N VAL A 165 6.41 -3.22 -13.80
CA VAL A 165 5.22 -4.01 -13.49
C VAL A 165 4.70 -4.72 -14.75
N ASP A 166 4.64 -4.03 -15.89
CA ASP A 166 4.17 -4.62 -17.14
C ASP A 166 5.13 -5.71 -17.66
N GLU A 167 6.44 -5.51 -17.58
CA GLU A 167 7.45 -6.51 -17.94
C GLU A 167 7.33 -7.78 -17.08
N LEU A 168 7.26 -7.62 -15.75
CA LEU A 168 7.13 -8.76 -14.84
C LEU A 168 5.79 -9.50 -15.03
N LYS A 169 4.73 -8.74 -15.34
CA LYS A 169 3.42 -9.29 -15.66
C LYS A 169 3.46 -10.09 -16.96
N ASN A 170 4.11 -9.56 -18.00
CA ASN A 170 4.28 -10.24 -19.29
C ASN A 170 5.20 -11.47 -19.17
N ALA A 171 6.11 -11.50 -18.20
CA ALA A 171 6.91 -12.69 -17.91
C ALA A 171 6.10 -13.80 -17.22
N ASN A 172 5.00 -13.47 -16.55
CA ASN A 172 4.19 -14.42 -15.79
C ASN A 172 2.95 -14.88 -16.57
N LYS A 173 2.86 -16.20 -16.79
CA LYS A 173 1.73 -16.83 -17.50
C LYS A 173 0.37 -16.59 -16.85
N PHE A 174 0.33 -16.33 -15.55
CA PHE A 174 -0.93 -16.13 -14.83
C PHE A 174 -1.49 -14.70 -14.96
N SER A 175 -0.62 -13.70 -15.18
CA SER A 175 -1.00 -12.29 -15.09
C SER A 175 -0.89 -11.52 -16.41
N MET A 176 -0.27 -12.07 -17.47
CA MET A 176 -0.01 -11.43 -18.77
C MET A 176 -1.19 -10.62 -19.36
N ASP A 177 -2.42 -11.13 -19.29
CA ASP A 177 -3.60 -10.46 -19.89
C ASP A 177 -4.49 -9.71 -18.87
N SER A 178 -4.03 -9.61 -17.62
CA SER A 178 -4.81 -9.04 -16.52
C SER A 178 -4.77 -7.51 -16.50
N THR A 179 -5.89 -6.88 -16.14
CA THR A 179 -6.00 -5.42 -15.93
C THR A 179 -6.07 -5.07 -14.43
N SER A 180 -6.50 -6.03 -13.63
CA SER A 180 -6.60 -5.94 -12.17
C SER A 180 -6.44 -7.33 -11.58
N PHE A 181 -6.32 -7.39 -10.27
CA PHE A 181 -6.55 -8.63 -9.55
C PHE A 181 -7.39 -8.36 -8.31
N ARG A 182 -8.14 -9.38 -7.91
CA ARG A 182 -8.79 -9.42 -6.61
C ARG A 182 -8.05 -10.38 -5.70
N PHE A 183 -8.07 -10.12 -4.42
CA PHE A 183 -7.37 -10.91 -3.43
C PHE A 183 -8.28 -11.18 -2.25
N GLN A 184 -8.10 -12.35 -1.64
CA GLN A 184 -8.82 -12.76 -0.44
C GLN A 184 -7.88 -12.70 0.76
N THR A 185 -8.36 -12.10 1.84
CA THR A 185 -7.64 -11.98 3.11
C THR A 185 -8.32 -12.82 4.19
N GLU A 186 -7.53 -13.54 4.97
CA GLU A 186 -7.96 -14.23 6.21
C GLU A 186 -6.88 -13.97 7.28
N ASP A 187 -7.28 -13.64 8.51
CA ASP A 187 -6.38 -13.40 9.64
C ASP A 187 -5.18 -12.48 9.35
N ASN A 188 -5.44 -11.38 8.62
CA ASN A 188 -4.45 -10.39 8.18
C ASN A 188 -3.42 -10.85 7.14
N LEU A 189 -3.65 -12.00 6.52
CA LEU A 189 -2.79 -12.57 5.49
C LEU A 189 -3.58 -12.67 4.18
N VAL A 190 -2.88 -12.43 3.07
CA VAL A 190 -3.44 -12.71 1.74
C VAL A 190 -3.28 -14.19 1.46
N LEU A 191 -4.40 -14.88 1.26
CA LEU A 191 -4.39 -16.30 0.93
C LEU A 191 -4.18 -16.53 -0.55
N LYS A 192 -4.90 -15.77 -1.38
CA LYS A 192 -4.99 -16.04 -2.80
C LYS A 192 -5.35 -14.80 -3.58
N VAL A 193 -4.76 -14.70 -4.76
CA VAL A 193 -5.01 -13.67 -5.76
C VAL A 193 -5.66 -14.31 -6.97
N PHE A 194 -6.68 -13.66 -7.51
CA PHE A 194 -7.38 -14.06 -8.73
C PHE A 194 -7.24 -12.93 -9.74
N TRP A 195 -6.69 -13.27 -10.91
CA TRP A 195 -6.41 -12.31 -11.96
C TRP A 195 -7.69 -11.98 -12.74
N GLU A 196 -7.88 -10.70 -13.02
CA GLU A 196 -9.09 -10.17 -13.64
C GLU A 196 -8.77 -9.42 -14.93
N LYS A 197 -9.72 -9.47 -15.86
CA LYS A 197 -9.77 -8.61 -17.04
C LYS A 197 -11.10 -7.86 -17.00
N ASP A 198 -11.04 -6.54 -16.95
CA ASP A 198 -12.23 -5.67 -16.86
C ASP A 198 -13.18 -6.10 -15.72
N HIS A 199 -12.63 -6.38 -14.54
CA HIS A 199 -13.37 -6.79 -13.33
C HIS A 199 -14.04 -8.18 -13.40
N ILE A 200 -13.69 -8.98 -14.41
CA ILE A 200 -14.12 -10.37 -14.57
C ILE A 200 -12.93 -11.29 -14.37
N GLU A 201 -13.12 -12.35 -13.58
CA GLU A 201 -12.07 -13.35 -13.35
C GLU A 201 -11.68 -14.08 -14.62
N SER A 202 -10.37 -14.16 -14.85
CA SER A 202 -9.79 -14.97 -15.93
C SER A 202 -9.80 -16.49 -15.64
N GLY A 203 -10.07 -16.88 -14.39
CA GLY A 203 -9.91 -18.25 -13.90
C GLY A 203 -8.48 -18.60 -13.46
N LEU A 204 -7.53 -17.68 -13.63
CA LEU A 204 -6.14 -17.83 -13.18
C LEU A 204 -5.99 -17.29 -11.76
N SER A 205 -5.22 -18.01 -10.95
CA SER A 205 -4.99 -17.64 -9.56
C SER A 205 -3.58 -17.96 -9.10
N SER A 206 -3.05 -17.14 -8.21
CA SER A 206 -1.72 -17.30 -7.61
C SER A 206 -1.79 -17.09 -6.10
N VAL A 207 -0.89 -17.74 -5.37
CA VAL A 207 -0.69 -17.48 -3.95
C VAL A 207 0.49 -16.52 -3.83
N PRO A 208 0.27 -15.27 -3.37
CA PRO A 208 1.37 -14.34 -3.16
C PRO A 208 2.15 -14.73 -1.90
N PHE A 209 3.43 -14.37 -1.84
CA PHE A 209 4.27 -14.52 -0.65
C PHE A 209 4.40 -15.97 -0.11
N GLU A 210 4.44 -17.00 -0.96
CA GLU A 210 4.66 -18.41 -0.54
C GLU A 210 6.04 -18.68 0.11
N THR A 211 6.97 -17.71 0.08
CA THR A 211 8.32 -17.82 0.64
C THR A 211 8.37 -17.57 2.15
N PHE A 212 9.51 -17.85 2.79
CA PHE A 212 9.77 -17.58 4.22
C PHE A 212 9.64 -16.10 4.63
N GLU A 213 9.45 -15.18 3.67
CA GLU A 213 9.20 -13.74 3.87
C GLU A 213 7.71 -13.39 3.98
N SER A 214 6.83 -14.38 3.84
CA SER A 214 5.40 -14.29 4.17
C SER A 214 5.07 -13.61 5.51
N PRO A 215 5.79 -13.87 6.65
CA PRO A 215 5.37 -13.34 7.94
C PRO A 215 5.50 -11.82 8.05
N THR A 216 6.31 -11.16 7.21
CA THR A 216 6.45 -9.70 7.19
C THR A 216 5.79 -9.08 5.96
N ALA A 217 5.93 -9.68 4.78
CA ALA A 217 5.38 -9.14 3.54
C ALA A 217 3.85 -9.11 3.53
N ALA A 218 3.19 -10.21 3.94
CA ALA A 218 1.73 -10.33 3.85
C ALA A 218 0.98 -9.36 4.80
N PRO A 219 1.41 -9.16 6.06
CA PRO A 219 0.81 -8.14 6.92
C PRO A 219 0.97 -6.72 6.36
N TRP A 220 2.15 -6.37 5.83
CA TRP A 220 2.39 -5.07 5.22
C TRP A 220 1.52 -4.84 3.99
N PHE A 221 1.45 -5.83 3.09
CA PHE A 221 0.59 -5.78 1.93
C PHE A 221 -0.88 -5.57 2.34
N THR A 222 -1.36 -6.36 3.31
CA THR A 222 -2.77 -6.31 3.75
C THR A 222 -3.09 -4.98 4.44
N CYS A 223 -2.21 -4.46 5.30
CA CYS A 223 -2.35 -3.14 5.92
C CYS A 223 -2.46 -2.02 4.89
N CYS A 224 -1.52 -2.00 3.94
CA CYS A 224 -1.45 -0.96 2.92
C CYS A 224 -2.64 -1.05 1.96
N SER A 225 -3.02 -2.26 1.57
CA SER A 225 -4.20 -2.49 0.72
C SER A 225 -5.47 -2.05 1.43
N SER A 226 -5.65 -2.38 2.71
CA SER A 226 -6.79 -1.90 3.51
C SER A 226 -6.85 -0.38 3.55
N ALA A 227 -5.72 0.26 3.84
CA ALA A 227 -5.60 1.71 3.91
C ALA A 227 -5.95 2.38 2.56
N LEU A 228 -5.43 1.85 1.46
CA LEU A 228 -5.67 2.37 0.12
C LEU A 228 -7.12 2.23 -0.33
N LEU A 229 -7.71 1.05 -0.14
CA LEU A 229 -9.09 0.78 -0.56
C LEU A 229 -10.10 1.60 0.25
N SER A 230 -9.80 1.89 1.52
CA SER A 230 -10.64 2.77 2.36
C SER A 230 -10.74 4.22 1.86
N GLN A 231 -9.76 4.70 1.09
CA GLN A 231 -9.69 6.09 0.61
C GLN A 231 -10.29 6.25 -0.80
N SER A 232 -10.10 5.27 -1.68
CA SER A 232 -10.51 5.37 -3.09
C SER A 232 -12.01 5.26 -3.32
N HIS A 233 -12.73 4.54 -2.45
CA HIS A 233 -14.17 4.33 -2.57
C HIS A 233 -14.74 4.35 -1.17
N GLY A 234 -15.60 5.32 -0.86
CA GLY A 234 -16.09 5.63 0.49
C GLY A 234 -16.79 4.51 1.28
N ASP A 235 -16.82 3.28 0.77
CA ASP A 235 -17.31 2.07 1.46
C ASP A 235 -16.61 0.76 0.96
N GLY A 236 -15.49 0.84 0.23
CA GLY A 236 -14.78 -0.32 -0.34
C GLY A 236 -13.74 -0.90 0.61
N VAL A 237 -14.20 -1.60 1.65
CA VAL A 237 -13.34 -1.97 2.80
C VAL A 237 -12.88 -3.42 2.64
N LEU A 238 -11.69 -3.78 3.14
CA LEU A 238 -11.53 -5.10 3.74
C LEU A 238 -12.36 -5.09 5.03
N TRP A 239 -13.68 -5.29 4.90
CA TRP A 239 -14.82 -4.92 5.77
C TRP A 239 -14.64 -4.95 7.30
N ALA A 240 -13.66 -5.67 7.85
CA ALA A 240 -13.32 -5.67 9.27
C ALA A 240 -11.81 -5.84 9.55
N TYR A 241 -10.95 -5.38 8.63
CA TYR A 241 -9.51 -5.42 8.85
C TYR A 241 -9.10 -4.37 9.88
N ASP A 242 -8.43 -4.83 10.94
CA ASP A 242 -7.78 -3.94 11.89
C ASP A 242 -6.26 -4.03 11.74
N VAL A 243 -5.61 -2.88 11.66
CA VAL A 243 -4.15 -2.80 11.51
C VAL A 243 -3.50 -3.37 12.78
N PRO A 244 -2.61 -4.39 12.68
CA PRO A 244 -1.92 -4.99 13.82
C PRO A 244 -1.27 -3.96 14.73
N THR A 245 -1.25 -4.23 16.04
CA THR A 245 -0.78 -3.30 17.07
C THR A 245 0.66 -2.86 16.88
N GLU A 246 1.51 -3.76 16.39
CA GLU A 246 2.93 -3.52 16.14
C GLU A 246 3.10 -2.51 15.01
N ILE A 247 2.36 -2.68 13.91
CA ILE A 247 2.38 -1.75 12.77
C ILE A 247 1.77 -0.41 13.19
N ARG A 248 0.64 -0.43 13.91
CA ARG A 248 -0.04 0.79 14.39
C ARG A 248 0.86 1.64 15.29
N THR A 249 1.59 1.01 16.21
CA THR A 249 2.51 1.73 17.11
C THR A 249 3.74 2.22 16.38
N PHE A 250 4.23 1.48 15.39
CA PHE A 250 5.33 1.87 14.52
C PHE A 250 5.00 3.10 13.67
N VAL A 251 3.92 3.06 12.87
CA VAL A 251 3.58 4.12 11.91
C VAL A 251 3.27 5.47 12.58
N ARG A 252 2.87 5.46 13.87
CA ARG A 252 2.62 6.67 14.66
C ARG A 252 3.89 7.35 15.18
N LYS A 253 5.04 6.68 15.13
CA LYS A 253 6.31 7.21 15.65
C LYS A 253 7.14 7.84 14.53
N ASP A 254 7.52 9.09 14.75
CA ASP A 254 8.50 9.79 13.92
C ASP A 254 9.89 9.18 14.18
N SER A 255 10.40 8.44 13.21
CA SER A 255 11.58 7.57 13.40
C SER A 255 12.74 7.87 12.44
N ILE A 256 12.53 8.66 11.39
CA ILE A 256 13.58 9.02 10.42
C ILE A 256 14.19 10.38 10.76
N PRO A 257 15.52 10.47 10.96
CA PRO A 257 16.20 11.75 11.17
C PRO A 257 16.19 12.64 9.92
N CYS A 258 16.03 13.95 10.08
CA CYS A 258 16.06 14.89 8.94
C CYS A 258 17.41 14.91 8.23
N GLY A 259 18.52 14.80 8.97
CA GLY A 259 19.86 14.81 8.38
C GLY A 259 20.15 13.61 7.49
N VAL A 260 19.52 12.46 7.78
CA VAL A 260 19.61 11.26 6.94
C VAL A 260 18.95 11.50 5.58
N MET A 261 17.78 12.15 5.56
CA MET A 261 17.09 12.52 4.31
C MET A 261 17.96 13.41 3.42
N VAL A 262 18.74 14.31 4.03
CA VAL A 262 19.65 15.20 3.32
C VAL A 262 20.89 14.47 2.80
N ILE A 263 21.54 13.64 3.63
CA ILE A 263 22.72 12.87 3.20
C ILE A 263 22.38 11.94 2.03
N LEU A 264 21.21 11.30 2.06
CA LEU A 264 20.79 10.38 1.01
C LEU A 264 20.31 11.08 -0.26
N GLY A 265 20.09 12.41 -0.19
CA GLY A 265 19.71 13.26 -1.32
C GLY A 265 18.21 13.31 -1.59
N TRP A 266 17.38 12.97 -0.61
CA TRP A 266 15.91 13.01 -0.73
C TRP A 266 15.31 14.36 -0.35
N LEU A 267 16.04 15.16 0.44
CA LEU A 267 15.67 16.53 0.79
C LEU A 267 16.85 17.48 0.61
N SER A 268 16.54 18.72 0.23
CA SER A 268 17.55 19.77 0.18
C SER A 268 17.95 20.24 1.59
N GLU A 269 19.17 20.77 1.74
CA GLU A 269 19.64 21.35 3.01
C GLU A 269 18.80 22.56 3.47
N THR A 270 18.04 23.17 2.57
CA THR A 270 17.19 24.34 2.84
C THR A 270 15.82 23.97 3.39
N GLU A 271 15.28 22.80 3.02
CA GLU A 271 13.96 22.33 3.46
C GLU A 271 14.03 21.57 4.78
N ALA A 272 15.20 20.99 5.10
CA ALA A 272 15.41 20.28 6.35
C ALA A 272 15.60 21.23 7.54
N PRO A 273 15.05 20.91 8.74
CA PRO A 273 15.40 21.60 9.97
C PRO A 273 16.91 21.59 10.23
N HIS A 274 17.43 22.62 10.89
CA HIS A 274 18.86 22.70 11.18
C HIS A 274 19.36 21.49 11.98
N TRP A 275 20.35 20.77 11.44
CA TRP A 275 20.83 19.51 12.02
C TRP A 275 22.35 19.32 12.07
N SER A 276 23.12 19.97 11.20
CA SER A 276 24.58 19.80 11.14
C SER A 276 25.32 20.82 12.01
N SER A 277 26.32 20.38 12.77
CA SER A 277 27.23 21.28 13.50
C SER A 277 28.25 21.99 12.59
N ASP A 278 28.34 21.57 11.32
CA ASP A 278 29.51 21.85 10.45
C ASP A 278 29.54 23.27 9.83
N LYS A 279 28.50 24.10 10.03
CA LYS A 279 28.52 25.51 9.57
C LYS A 279 29.54 26.39 10.29
N GLU A 280 30.12 25.94 11.42
CA GLU A 280 31.14 26.69 12.15
C GLU A 280 32.58 26.45 11.68
N SER A 281 32.85 25.45 10.82
CA SER A 281 34.18 25.25 10.24
C SER A 281 34.35 26.02 8.92
N SER A 282 34.34 27.36 9.03
CA SER A 282 34.48 28.24 7.86
C SER A 282 35.62 27.78 6.93
N PRO A 283 35.40 27.64 5.61
CA PRO A 283 36.44 27.28 4.63
C PRO A 283 37.70 28.16 4.73
N ARG A 284 37.53 29.37 5.25
CA ARG A 284 38.60 30.32 5.56
C ARG A 284 39.57 29.80 6.62
N SER A 285 39.08 29.16 7.68
CA SER A 285 39.94 28.64 8.77
C SER A 285 40.85 27.51 8.28
N TYR A 286 40.30 26.62 7.44
CA TYR A 286 41.07 25.52 6.84
C TYR A 286 42.08 26.03 5.80
N GLY A 287 41.68 26.99 4.96
CA GLY A 287 42.59 27.63 4.00
C GLY A 287 43.74 28.38 4.67
N ILE A 288 43.48 29.06 5.80
CA ILE A 288 44.51 29.74 6.59
C ILE A 288 45.49 28.75 7.22
N SER A 289 45.00 27.63 7.79
CA SER A 289 45.87 26.59 8.37
C SER A 289 46.79 25.92 7.33
N MET A 290 46.25 25.63 6.14
CA MET A 290 47.03 25.08 5.01
C MET A 290 48.07 26.07 4.48
N ALA A 291 47.68 27.34 4.27
CA ALA A 291 48.58 28.38 3.82
C ALA A 291 49.72 28.62 4.83
N GLN A 292 49.42 28.57 6.13
CA GLN A 292 50.40 28.73 7.19
C GLN A 292 51.38 27.55 7.26
N ARG A 293 50.91 26.31 7.07
CA ARG A 293 51.79 25.13 6.93
C ARG A 293 52.69 25.23 5.70
N HIS A 294 52.16 25.68 4.56
CA HIS A 294 52.94 25.89 3.34
C HIS A 294 54.03 26.96 3.52
N ALA A 295 53.70 28.07 4.18
CA ALA A 295 54.66 29.13 4.48
C ALA A 295 55.79 28.66 5.42
N GLN A 296 55.46 27.86 6.45
CA GLN A 296 56.44 27.27 7.36
C GLN A 296 57.38 26.29 6.64
N ARG A 297 56.85 25.48 5.71
CA ARG A 297 57.67 24.55 4.90
C ARG A 297 58.65 25.28 4.01
N PHE A 298 58.21 26.35 3.35
CA PHE A 298 59.07 27.15 2.49
C PHE A 298 60.22 27.78 3.29
N GLN A 299 59.94 28.28 4.49
CA GLN A 299 60.98 28.82 5.38
C GLN A 299 61.96 27.74 5.86
N ALA A 300 61.46 26.53 6.18
CA ALA A 300 62.29 25.40 6.60
C ALA A 300 63.22 24.91 5.47
N GLN A 301 62.73 24.87 4.23
CA GLN A 301 63.55 24.54 3.05
C GLN A 301 64.67 25.56 2.85
N MET A 302 64.34 26.85 2.89
CA MET A 302 65.33 27.93 2.74
C MET A 302 66.39 27.92 3.86
N ALA A 303 66.00 27.58 5.08
CA ALA A 303 66.93 27.44 6.20
C ALA A 303 67.85 26.22 6.02
N ALA A 304 67.31 25.09 5.55
CA ALA A 304 68.07 23.88 5.29
C ALA A 304 69.09 24.07 4.14
N GLU A 305 68.71 24.74 3.05
CA GLU A 305 69.62 25.02 1.94
C GLU A 305 70.79 25.94 2.34
N ARG A 306 70.55 26.92 3.23
CA ARG A 306 71.62 27.76 3.79
C ARG A 306 72.58 26.96 4.67
N LEU A 307 72.06 26.01 5.45
CA LEU A 307 72.89 25.12 6.26
C LEU A 307 73.72 24.18 5.36
N GLU A 308 73.13 23.61 4.30
CA GLU A 308 73.83 22.77 3.32
C GLU A 308 74.96 23.51 2.59
N ALA A 309 74.79 24.81 2.32
CA ALA A 309 75.83 25.64 1.69
C ALA A 309 77.04 25.92 2.60
N SER A 310 76.88 25.78 3.92
CA SER A 310 77.95 25.99 4.90
C SER A 310 78.70 24.69 5.27
N MET A 311 78.21 23.53 4.82
CA MET A 311 78.75 22.22 5.19
C MET A 311 79.80 21.69 4.20
N PRO A 312 80.76 20.86 4.65
CA PRO A 312 81.66 20.13 3.77
C PRO A 312 80.91 19.24 2.75
N PRO A 313 81.44 19.06 1.52
CA PRO A 313 80.70 18.51 0.38
C PRO A 313 80.18 17.07 0.57
N GLU A 314 80.88 16.23 1.35
CA GLU A 314 80.43 14.86 1.61
C GLU A 314 79.28 14.81 2.64
N GLN A 315 79.28 15.69 3.63
CA GLN A 315 78.18 15.82 4.59
C GLN A 315 76.95 16.46 3.93
N ALA A 316 77.14 17.46 3.07
CA ALA A 316 76.07 18.08 2.30
C ALA A 316 75.31 17.08 1.40
N ARG A 317 76.01 16.09 0.82
CA ARG A 317 75.38 15.02 0.00
C ARG A 317 74.46 14.12 0.84
N ILE A 318 74.90 13.73 2.03
CA ILE A 318 74.10 12.91 2.96
C ILE A 318 72.88 13.70 3.45
N HIS A 319 73.05 14.98 3.79
CA HIS A 319 71.95 15.86 4.19
C HIS A 319 70.93 16.07 3.07
N ARG A 320 71.38 16.23 1.81
CA ARG A 320 70.48 16.33 0.65
C ARG A 320 69.67 15.05 0.42
N MET A 321 70.31 13.87 0.55
CA MET A 321 69.62 12.58 0.43
C MET A 321 68.57 12.41 1.54
N ASN A 322 68.92 12.76 2.78
CA ASN A 322 68.00 12.71 3.91
C ASN A 322 66.85 13.71 3.76
N ARG A 323 67.09 14.91 3.22
CA ARG A 323 66.04 15.89 2.89
C ARG A 323 65.05 15.33 1.87
N GLN A 324 65.56 14.80 0.76
CA GLN A 324 64.71 14.20 -0.28
C GLN A 324 63.93 12.97 0.21
N ALA A 325 64.45 12.23 1.19
CA ALA A 325 63.71 11.16 1.86
C ALA A 325 62.64 11.71 2.81
N ALA A 326 62.96 12.73 3.61
CA ALA A 326 62.02 13.39 4.52
C ALA A 326 60.87 14.07 3.76
N GLU A 327 61.14 14.78 2.66
CA GLU A 327 60.12 15.42 1.83
C GLU A 327 59.12 14.41 1.25
N ARG A 328 59.61 13.24 0.78
CA ARG A 328 58.73 12.16 0.31
C ARG A 328 57.87 11.58 1.44
N GLN A 329 58.43 11.43 2.64
CA GLN A 329 57.69 10.96 3.80
C GLN A 329 56.64 11.97 4.26
N GLU A 330 56.96 13.27 4.23
CA GLU A 330 56.04 14.35 4.57
C GLU A 330 54.88 14.45 3.59
N GLN A 331 55.15 14.37 2.27
CA GLN A 331 54.09 14.34 1.25
C GLN A 331 53.16 13.13 1.44
N HIS A 332 53.71 11.96 1.79
CA HIS A 332 52.92 10.78 2.10
C HIS A 332 52.08 10.97 3.36
N ASN A 333 52.66 11.53 4.43
CA ASN A 333 51.95 11.85 5.67
C ASN A 333 50.84 12.89 5.46
N ASP A 334 51.06 13.89 4.59
CA ASP A 334 50.04 14.89 4.23
C ASP A 334 48.87 14.26 3.48
N MET A 335 49.17 13.38 2.53
CA MET A 335 48.13 12.63 1.82
C MET A 335 47.30 11.81 2.82
N ILE A 336 47.95 11.09 3.74
CA ILE A 336 47.25 10.30 4.77
C ILE A 336 46.42 11.19 5.70
N THR A 337 46.98 12.29 6.20
CA THR A 337 46.28 13.19 7.13
C THR A 337 45.10 13.90 6.46
N SER A 338 45.22 14.30 5.19
CA SER A 338 44.12 14.89 4.44
C SER A 338 42.96 13.90 4.22
N LEU A 339 43.29 12.63 3.92
CA LEU A 339 42.30 11.56 3.80
C LEU A 339 41.64 11.24 5.14
N ALA A 340 42.42 11.19 6.23
CA ALA A 340 41.91 10.98 7.58
C ALA A 340 40.97 12.11 8.02
N GLN A 341 41.31 13.36 7.73
CA GLN A 341 40.45 14.52 8.04
C GLN A 341 39.14 14.52 7.24
N LYS A 342 39.19 14.12 5.96
CA LYS A 342 37.96 13.95 5.17
C LYS A 342 37.07 12.87 5.77
N ARG A 343 37.64 11.69 6.07
CA ARG A 343 36.91 10.61 6.73
C ARG A 343 36.32 11.03 8.07
N GLU A 344 37.08 11.75 8.89
CA GLU A 344 36.59 12.25 10.17
C GLU A 344 35.43 13.24 10.01
N LYS A 345 35.48 14.11 8.99
CA LYS A 345 34.36 15.01 8.67
C LYS A 345 33.13 14.25 8.22
N ASP A 346 33.30 13.27 7.33
CA ASP A 346 32.20 12.45 6.84
C ASP A 346 31.59 11.61 7.99
N GLU A 347 32.42 11.07 8.88
CA GLU A 347 32.00 10.36 10.10
C GLU A 347 31.27 11.26 11.10
N ARG A 348 31.70 12.52 11.24
CA ARG A 348 30.99 13.51 12.07
C ARG A 348 29.65 13.87 11.46
N ARG A 349 29.62 14.14 10.15
CA ARG A 349 28.39 14.48 9.42
C ARG A 349 27.36 13.34 9.50
N THR A 350 27.80 12.09 9.36
CA THR A 350 26.92 10.91 9.49
C THR A 350 26.42 10.73 10.93
N LYS A 351 27.26 10.96 11.95
CA LYS A 351 26.82 10.93 13.37
C LYS A 351 25.79 12.03 13.67
N ASP A 352 26.04 13.25 13.21
CA ASP A 352 25.12 14.38 13.36
C ASP A 352 23.79 14.10 12.64
N ALA A 353 23.84 13.53 11.44
CA ALA A 353 22.64 13.15 10.69
C ALA A 353 21.80 12.11 11.44
N VAL A 354 22.41 11.05 11.96
CA VAL A 354 21.70 10.00 12.71
C VAL A 354 21.12 10.54 14.02
N GLY A 355 21.82 11.47 14.66
CA GLY A 355 21.38 12.15 15.89
C GLY A 355 20.40 13.32 15.68
N SER A 356 20.09 13.66 14.43
CA SER A 356 19.26 14.82 14.10
C SER A 356 17.79 14.65 14.52
N PRO A 357 17.02 15.75 14.60
CA PRO A 357 15.59 15.71 14.87
C PRO A 357 14.86 14.77 13.91
N ARG A 358 13.90 14.00 14.45
CA ARG A 358 13.08 13.09 13.65
C ARG A 358 11.99 13.88 12.91
N MET A 359 11.73 13.50 11.67
CA MET A 359 10.67 14.09 10.84
C MET A 359 9.42 13.23 10.87
N SER A 360 8.28 13.89 10.63
CA SER A 360 7.01 13.19 10.43
C SER A 360 7.09 12.26 9.23
N THR A 361 6.53 11.05 9.35
CA THR A 361 6.47 10.07 8.26
C THR A 361 5.85 10.63 6.98
N LYS A 362 4.84 11.51 7.10
CA LYS A 362 4.26 12.22 5.94
C LYS A 362 5.30 13.04 5.18
N ALA A 363 6.05 13.91 5.86
CA ALA A 363 7.10 14.72 5.23
C ALA A 363 8.23 13.87 4.63
N VAL A 364 8.56 12.73 5.25
CA VAL A 364 9.52 11.76 4.71
C VAL A 364 9.01 11.18 3.39
N ALA A 365 7.75 10.75 3.34
CA ALA A 365 7.15 10.19 2.13
C ALA A 365 6.98 11.23 1.02
N GLU A 366 6.64 12.48 1.33
CA GLU A 366 6.59 13.57 0.36
C GLU A 366 7.96 13.86 -0.27
N GLY A 367 9.04 13.88 0.55
CA GLY A 367 10.41 13.99 0.04
C GLY A 367 10.82 12.80 -0.82
N CYS A 368 10.45 11.58 -0.42
CA CYS A 368 10.68 10.38 -1.23
C CYS A 368 9.91 10.41 -2.55
N LEU A 369 8.66 10.88 -2.56
CA LEU A 369 7.85 11.04 -3.77
C LEU A 369 8.49 12.07 -4.72
N ALA A 370 8.92 13.21 -4.21
CA ALA A 370 9.63 14.21 -5.00
C ALA A 370 10.89 13.62 -5.65
N TRP A 371 11.67 12.85 -4.89
CA TRP A 371 12.85 12.15 -5.42
C TRP A 371 12.50 11.10 -6.48
N LEU A 372 11.44 10.31 -6.29
CA LEU A 372 10.97 9.33 -7.29
C LEU A 372 10.56 10.01 -8.60
N ILE A 373 9.89 11.17 -8.51
CA ILE A 373 9.51 11.98 -9.68
C ILE A 373 10.76 12.52 -10.38
N GLU A 374 11.75 12.98 -9.62
CA GLU A 374 13.02 13.49 -10.19
C GLU A 374 13.84 12.39 -10.88
N GLN A 375 13.83 11.16 -10.35
CA GLN A 375 14.48 10.02 -11.00
C GLN A 375 13.71 9.51 -12.22
N GLY A 376 12.46 9.93 -12.43
CA GLY A 376 11.61 9.45 -13.52
C GLY A 376 10.98 8.09 -13.27
N GLU A 377 10.96 7.64 -12.01
CA GLU A 377 10.36 6.36 -11.59
C GLU A 377 8.83 6.42 -11.62
N VAL A 378 8.27 7.62 -11.38
CA VAL A 378 6.85 7.88 -11.25
C VAL A 378 6.49 9.23 -11.90
N GLY A 379 5.23 9.39 -12.28
CA GLY A 379 4.75 10.58 -12.96
C GLY A 379 4.68 11.81 -12.08
N ARG A 380 4.80 12.99 -12.69
CA ARG A 380 4.84 14.28 -11.96
C ARG A 380 3.58 14.56 -11.13
N ASP A 381 2.43 14.11 -11.60
CA ASP A 381 1.13 14.35 -10.97
C ASP A 381 0.67 13.16 -10.13
N SER A 382 1.57 12.20 -9.86
CA SER A 382 1.22 11.01 -9.09
C SER A 382 1.06 11.31 -7.61
N THR A 383 -0.01 10.79 -7.03
CA THR A 383 -0.28 10.90 -5.59
C THR A 383 0.34 9.71 -4.84
N LEU A 384 0.59 9.88 -3.53
CA LEU A 384 1.07 8.80 -2.66
C LEU A 384 0.23 7.52 -2.79
N TYR A 385 -1.09 7.67 -2.93
CA TYR A 385 -2.02 6.55 -3.10
C TYR A 385 -1.83 5.81 -4.43
N GLN A 386 -1.68 6.53 -5.55
CA GLN A 386 -1.43 5.89 -6.84
C GLN A 386 -0.08 5.15 -6.85
N VAL A 387 0.94 5.74 -6.24
CA VAL A 387 2.25 5.09 -6.10
C VAL A 387 2.16 3.86 -5.19
N ALA A 388 1.43 3.94 -4.07
CA ALA A 388 1.19 2.80 -3.20
C ALA A 388 0.46 1.66 -3.91
N GLU A 389 -0.57 1.94 -4.72
CA GLU A 389 -1.27 0.92 -5.51
C GLU A 389 -0.29 0.22 -6.46
N ALA A 390 0.55 0.98 -7.15
CA ALA A 390 1.57 0.45 -8.06
C ALA A 390 2.60 -0.43 -7.34
N ILE A 391 3.06 -0.02 -6.15
CA ILE A 391 4.01 -0.79 -5.33
C ILE A 391 3.36 -2.09 -4.84
N LEU A 392 2.10 -2.06 -4.38
CA LEU A 392 1.41 -3.27 -3.95
C LEU A 392 1.20 -4.24 -5.12
N TYR A 393 0.87 -3.72 -6.31
CA TYR A 393 0.78 -4.53 -7.51
C TYR A 393 2.13 -5.17 -7.86
N LEU A 394 3.22 -4.40 -7.80
CA LEU A 394 4.59 -4.90 -7.98
C LEU A 394 4.92 -6.03 -6.99
N MET A 395 4.59 -5.86 -5.70
CA MET A 395 4.87 -6.87 -4.66
C MET A 395 4.23 -8.23 -4.94
N VAL A 396 3.10 -8.27 -5.65
CA VAL A 396 2.37 -9.50 -6.01
C VAL A 396 2.89 -10.13 -7.31
N VAL A 397 3.23 -9.29 -8.30
CA VAL A 397 3.73 -9.75 -9.59
C VAL A 397 5.20 -10.20 -9.50
N ASP A 398 6.00 -9.52 -8.68
CA ASP A 398 7.38 -9.89 -8.40
C ASP A 398 7.43 -11.15 -7.52
N GLN A 399 7.40 -12.29 -8.20
CA GLN A 399 7.58 -13.62 -7.61
C GLN A 399 9.04 -14.07 -7.68
N SER A 400 9.99 -13.15 -7.89
CA SER A 400 11.40 -13.53 -7.96
C SER A 400 11.87 -14.03 -6.58
N MET A 401 12.45 -15.22 -6.57
CA MET A 401 13.02 -15.83 -5.35
C MET A 401 14.41 -15.29 -5.02
N SER A 402 14.96 -14.41 -5.88
CA SER A 402 16.30 -13.83 -5.75
C SER A 402 16.33 -12.75 -4.68
N GLU A 403 17.48 -12.57 -4.00
CA GLU A 403 17.74 -11.41 -3.14
C GLU A 403 17.70 -10.08 -3.91
N GLU A 404 17.76 -10.14 -5.24
CA GLU A 404 17.68 -8.98 -6.11
C GLU A 404 16.24 -8.53 -6.39
N GLY A 405 15.23 -9.33 -6.02
CA GLY A 405 13.82 -9.00 -6.19
C GLY A 405 13.43 -7.70 -5.51
N GLU A 406 12.63 -6.87 -6.18
CA GLU A 406 12.23 -5.57 -5.67
C GLU A 406 11.28 -5.69 -4.48
N SER A 407 10.32 -6.61 -4.55
CA SER A 407 9.38 -6.90 -3.45
C SER A 407 10.14 -7.24 -2.18
N ARG A 408 11.15 -8.11 -2.29
CA ARG A 408 12.02 -8.53 -1.19
C ARG A 408 12.82 -7.37 -0.60
N LYS A 409 13.37 -6.50 -1.44
CA LYS A 409 14.09 -5.29 -0.99
C LYS A 409 13.15 -4.34 -0.22
N ILE A 410 11.92 -4.15 -0.69
CA ILE A 410 10.92 -3.32 0.00
C ILE A 410 10.61 -3.91 1.38
N VAL A 411 10.32 -5.21 1.44
CA VAL A 411 9.99 -5.91 2.70
C VAL A 411 11.15 -5.85 3.70
N LYS A 412 12.38 -6.08 3.23
CA LYS A 412 13.59 -5.98 4.06
C LYS A 412 13.76 -4.58 4.65
N VAL A 413 13.52 -3.53 3.86
CA VAL A 413 13.60 -2.15 4.35
C VAL A 413 12.49 -1.87 5.36
N LEU A 414 11.25 -2.34 5.13
CA LEU A 414 10.14 -2.21 6.08
C LEU A 414 10.43 -2.90 7.42
N GLU A 415 10.99 -4.11 7.38
CA GLU A 415 11.35 -4.88 8.58
C GLU A 415 12.46 -4.18 9.39
N GLU A 416 13.54 -3.79 8.73
CA GLU A 416 14.63 -3.06 9.37
C GLU A 416 14.13 -1.72 9.94
N TRP A 417 13.28 -1.01 9.18
CA TRP A 417 12.69 0.25 9.65
C TRP A 417 11.86 0.06 10.90
N GLN A 418 10.97 -0.92 10.89
CA GLN A 418 10.18 -1.27 12.06
C GLN A 418 11.08 -1.63 13.26
N SER A 419 12.15 -2.40 13.04
CA SER A 419 13.11 -2.80 14.08
C SER A 419 13.78 -1.59 14.74
N TRP A 420 14.37 -0.66 13.97
CA TRP A 420 15.05 0.48 14.59
C TRP A 420 14.08 1.48 15.22
N ALA A 421 12.88 1.63 14.67
CA ALA A 421 11.86 2.51 15.24
C ALA A 421 11.33 2.01 16.60
N LEU A 422 11.38 0.70 16.86
CA LEU A 422 10.93 0.09 18.11
C LEU A 422 12.05 -0.04 19.16
N VAL A 423 13.28 -0.37 18.76
CA VAL A 423 14.34 -0.82 19.69
C VAL A 423 15.29 0.28 20.16
N GLY A 424 15.39 1.43 19.48
CA GLY A 424 16.29 2.51 19.96
C GLY A 424 16.74 3.55 18.95
N GLY A 425 16.02 3.70 17.84
CA GLY A 425 16.35 4.64 16.77
C GLY A 425 17.39 4.10 15.79
N MET A 426 17.52 4.83 14.68
CA MET A 426 18.44 4.52 13.58
C MET A 426 19.91 4.62 14.02
N LYS A 427 20.78 3.74 13.50
CA LYS A 427 22.26 3.76 13.66
C LYS A 427 22.93 3.92 12.29
N THR A 428 24.25 4.14 12.30
CA THR A 428 25.07 4.32 11.09
C THR A 428 25.04 3.10 10.15
N GLN A 429 24.91 1.89 10.70
CA GLN A 429 24.79 0.67 9.87
C GLN A 429 23.53 0.69 8.99
N GLN A 430 22.41 1.18 9.52
CA GLN A 430 21.19 1.29 8.73
C GLN A 430 21.27 2.43 7.71
N LEU A 431 22.03 3.50 7.99
CA LEU A 431 22.28 4.55 6.99
C LEU A 431 22.99 3.96 5.76
N ASN A 432 24.04 3.17 5.96
CA ASN A 432 24.75 2.52 4.87
C ASN A 432 23.85 1.54 4.09
N MET A 433 22.97 0.81 4.80
CA MET A 433 21.97 -0.03 4.13
C MET A 433 21.03 0.81 3.25
N LEU A 434 20.56 1.95 3.72
CA LEU A 434 19.69 2.82 2.92
C LEU A 434 20.40 3.44 1.70
N GLU A 435 21.73 3.60 1.73
CA GLU A 435 22.50 4.02 0.55
C GLU A 435 22.41 3.01 -0.60
N ASP A 436 22.39 1.71 -0.28
CA ASP A 436 22.28 0.63 -1.25
C ASP A 436 20.81 0.41 -1.70
N TYR A 437 19.85 0.66 -0.82
CA TYR A 437 18.42 0.39 -1.04
C TYR A 437 17.55 1.66 -1.16
N LYS A 438 18.07 2.74 -1.77
CA LYS A 438 17.37 4.03 -1.85
C LYS A 438 15.97 3.95 -2.45
N LEU A 439 15.84 3.24 -3.57
CA LEU A 439 14.55 3.09 -4.27
C LEU A 439 13.54 2.33 -3.40
N ALA A 440 13.96 1.20 -2.82
CA ALA A 440 13.11 0.39 -1.95
C ALA A 440 12.69 1.14 -0.68
N PHE A 441 13.56 2.01 -0.14
CA PHE A 441 13.17 2.90 0.95
C PHE A 441 12.11 3.92 0.55
N CYS A 442 12.24 4.53 -0.63
CA CYS A 442 11.22 5.47 -1.10
C CYS A 442 9.85 4.78 -1.24
N PHE A 443 9.83 3.54 -1.78
CA PHE A 443 8.62 2.74 -1.85
C PHE A 443 8.08 2.38 -0.45
N ALA A 444 8.93 1.94 0.46
CA ALA A 444 8.54 1.67 1.84
C ALA A 444 7.97 2.91 2.53
N ALA A 445 8.56 4.10 2.33
CA ALA A 445 8.09 5.36 2.92
C ALA A 445 6.67 5.73 2.44
N VAL A 446 6.39 5.54 1.15
CA VAL A 446 5.04 5.72 0.59
C VAL A 446 4.03 4.77 1.26
N LEU A 447 4.36 3.48 1.39
CA LEU A 447 3.50 2.49 2.03
C LEU A 447 3.21 2.83 3.51
N VAL A 448 4.26 3.16 4.27
CA VAL A 448 4.14 3.53 5.70
C VAL A 448 3.29 4.80 5.86
N ALA A 449 3.44 5.80 4.98
CA ALA A 449 2.64 7.02 5.04
C ALA A 449 1.15 6.78 4.77
N VAL A 450 0.81 5.95 3.77
CA VAL A 450 -0.59 5.58 3.49
C VAL A 450 -1.23 4.86 4.68
N VAL A 451 -0.51 3.94 5.33
CA VAL A 451 -0.99 3.27 6.55
C VAL A 451 -1.09 4.24 7.72
N GLN A 452 -0.13 5.16 7.89
CA GLN A 452 -0.18 6.17 8.94
C GLN A 452 -1.42 7.06 8.79
N GLU A 453 -1.67 7.57 7.57
CA GLU A 453 -2.82 8.41 7.29
C GLU A 453 -4.13 7.68 7.59
N HIS A 454 -4.27 6.43 7.15
CA HIS A 454 -5.41 5.58 7.51
C HIS A 454 -5.56 5.45 9.03
N VAL A 455 -4.52 5.02 9.76
CA VAL A 455 -4.56 4.87 11.22
C VAL A 455 -4.92 6.17 11.96
N THR A 456 -4.63 7.34 11.40
CA THR A 456 -4.98 8.64 11.99
C THR A 456 -6.38 9.12 11.62
N THR A 457 -6.86 8.83 10.40
CA THR A 457 -8.16 9.29 9.88
C THR A 457 -9.29 8.32 10.23
N THR A 458 -9.05 7.01 10.14
CA THR A 458 -10.00 5.98 10.53
C THR A 458 -9.90 5.70 12.03
N GLY A 459 -10.43 6.64 12.82
CA GLY A 459 -10.92 6.35 14.17
C GLY A 459 -12.20 5.49 14.18
N GLY A 460 -12.68 5.06 13.01
CA GLY A 460 -13.82 4.16 12.85
C GLY A 460 -13.66 3.31 11.60
N VAL A 461 -13.65 2.00 11.79
CA VAL A 461 -13.85 0.99 10.75
C VAL A 461 -15.11 1.33 9.95
N GLY A 462 -15.15 1.08 8.64
CA GLY A 462 -16.37 1.25 7.85
C GLY A 462 -17.53 0.49 8.51
N ARG A 463 -18.49 1.21 9.09
CA ARG A 463 -19.55 0.62 9.93
C ARG A 463 -20.40 -0.39 9.17
N ALA A 464 -20.67 -0.14 7.89
CA ALA A 464 -21.37 -1.07 7.02
C ALA A 464 -20.68 -2.45 6.95
N GLY A 465 -19.34 -2.42 6.91
CA GLY A 465 -18.40 -3.52 7.03
C GLY A 465 -18.74 -4.51 8.13
N VAL A 466 -18.55 -3.99 9.33
CA VAL A 466 -18.72 -4.68 10.61
C VAL A 466 -20.17 -5.08 10.81
N ASP A 467 -21.11 -4.17 10.53
CA ASP A 467 -22.52 -4.41 10.74
C ASP A 467 -23.05 -5.51 9.83
N MET A 468 -22.56 -5.60 8.58
CA MET A 468 -22.89 -6.71 7.69
C MET A 468 -22.33 -8.04 8.20
N LEU A 469 -21.06 -8.10 8.59
CA LEU A 469 -20.45 -9.32 9.12
C LEU A 469 -21.16 -9.82 10.37
N GLU A 470 -21.56 -8.91 11.27
CA GLU A 470 -22.38 -9.26 12.42
C GLU A 470 -23.77 -9.77 12.01
N CYS A 471 -24.43 -9.12 11.03
CA CYS A 471 -25.71 -9.59 10.50
C CYS A 471 -25.59 -10.99 9.86
N LEU A 472 -24.55 -11.26 9.08
CA LEU A 472 -24.27 -12.57 8.48
C LEU A 472 -24.05 -13.64 9.55
N ARG A 473 -23.40 -13.28 10.67
CA ARG A 473 -23.20 -14.17 11.83
C ARG A 473 -24.51 -14.45 12.57
N LEU A 474 -25.39 -13.46 12.71
CA LEU A 474 -26.67 -13.57 13.40
C LEU A 474 -27.71 -14.34 12.57
N TRP A 475 -27.76 -14.09 11.26
CA TRP A 475 -28.77 -14.62 10.36
C TRP A 475 -28.16 -15.63 9.39
N ARG A 476 -28.08 -16.91 9.79
CA ARG A 476 -27.59 -17.95 8.87
C ARG A 476 -28.56 -18.23 7.72
N LYS A 477 -29.87 -18.23 8.02
CA LYS A 477 -30.93 -18.48 7.04
C LYS A 477 -31.91 -17.32 6.99
N VAL A 478 -32.37 -17.00 5.79
CA VAL A 478 -33.38 -15.96 5.54
C VAL A 478 -34.46 -16.50 4.60
N ARG A 479 -35.66 -15.93 4.69
CA ARG A 479 -36.78 -16.22 3.79
C ARG A 479 -36.81 -15.18 2.68
N LEU A 480 -36.63 -15.62 1.45
CA LEU A 480 -36.76 -14.77 0.28
C LEU A 480 -38.20 -14.83 -0.22
N GLY A 481 -38.90 -13.69 -0.15
CA GLY A 481 -40.29 -13.49 -0.55
C GLY A 481 -40.39 -12.72 -1.84
#